data_AF-A0A7X0IEW6-F1
#
_entry.id   AF-A0A7X0IEW6-F1
#
_cell.length_a   1.000
_cell.length_b   1.000
_cell.length_c   1.000
_cell.angle_alpha   90.00
_cell.angle_beta   90.00
_cell.angle_gamma   90.00
#
_symmetry.space_group_name_H-M   'P 1'
#
loop_
_entity.id
_entity.type
_entity.pdbx_description
1 polymer ?
#
loop_
_entity_poly.entity_id
_entity_poly.type
_entity_poly.pdbx_seq_one_letter_code
_entity_poly.pdbx_strand_id
1 'polypeptide(L)' 'MTGDFTRILTDDLKLPADRLTADASLDHAGFDSLAVVELSILLTHRYGIDVSESDIRSATTLGQLDLLITTKRSGR' A
#
# COMPACT_ATOMS: atom_id res chain seq x y z
N MET A 1 5.67 8.39 -5.76
CA MET A 1 5.79 7.08 -5.09
C MET A 1 7.12 7.04 -4.38
N THR A 2 7.10 6.86 -3.08
CA THR A 2 8.32 6.76 -2.26
C THR A 2 8.95 5.38 -2.44
N GLY A 3 10.29 5.29 -2.57
CA GLY A 3 10.99 4.03 -2.80
C GLY A 3 10.77 2.98 -1.70
N ASP A 4 10.46 3.41 -0.48
CA ASP A 4 10.13 2.54 0.65
C ASP A 4 8.81 1.80 0.48
N PHE A 5 7.77 2.46 -0.06
CA PHE A 5 6.48 1.82 -0.26
C PHE A 5 6.56 0.72 -1.30
N THR A 6 7.20 0.99 -2.45
CA THR A 6 7.44 -0.01 -3.49
C THR A 6 8.20 -1.23 -2.95
N ARG A 7 9.17 -1.02 -2.05
CA ARG A 7 9.90 -2.12 -1.40
C ARG A 7 9.00 -3.01 -0.56
N ILE A 8 8.11 -2.44 0.24
CA ILE A 8 7.15 -3.23 1.03
C ILE A 8 6.29 -4.10 0.11
N LEU A 9 5.78 -3.50 -0.97
CA LEU A 9 4.94 -4.23 -1.93
C LEU A 9 5.69 -5.35 -2.66
N THR A 10 6.96 -5.13 -2.97
CA THR A 10 7.77 -6.11 -3.74
C THR A 10 8.38 -7.18 -2.84
N ASP A 11 8.86 -6.82 -1.65
CA ASP A 11 9.58 -7.71 -0.74
C ASP A 11 8.62 -8.49 0.15
N ASP A 12 7.65 -7.80 0.77
CA ASP A 12 6.68 -8.43 1.66
C ASP A 12 5.49 -9.01 0.89
N LEU A 13 4.89 -8.26 -0.03
CA LEU A 13 3.71 -8.73 -0.80
C LEU A 13 4.07 -9.47 -2.11
N LYS A 14 5.35 -9.55 -2.46
CA LYS A 14 5.83 -10.20 -3.70
C LYS A 14 5.12 -9.72 -4.98
N LEU A 15 4.66 -8.47 -4.99
CA LEU A 15 4.00 -7.88 -6.15
C LEU A 15 5.02 -7.55 -7.25
N PRO A 16 4.62 -7.64 -8.53
CA PRO A 16 5.52 -7.37 -9.65
C PRO A 16 5.85 -5.88 -9.70
N ALA A 17 7.11 -5.52 -9.41
CA ALA A 17 7.59 -4.15 -9.40
C ALA A 17 7.36 -3.39 -10.72
N ASP A 18 7.32 -4.10 -11.85
CA ASP A 18 7.01 -3.54 -13.16
C ASP A 18 5.60 -2.91 -13.24
N ARG A 19 4.66 -3.40 -12.42
CA ARG A 19 3.28 -2.89 -12.34
C ARG A 19 3.06 -1.89 -11.19
N LEU A 20 4.08 -1.66 -10.36
CA LEU A 20 4.00 -0.78 -9.20
C LEU A 20 4.28 0.68 -9.59
N THR A 21 3.38 1.28 -10.35
CA THR A 21 3.47 2.70 -10.75
C THR A 21 2.47 3.56 -9.97
N ALA A 22 2.79 4.84 -9.75
CA ALA A 22 1.91 5.73 -8.99
C ALA A 22 0.51 5.90 -9.63
N ASP A 23 0.43 5.75 -10.95
CA ASP A 23 -0.81 5.86 -11.74
C ASP A 23 -1.54 4.51 -11.86
N ALA A 24 -0.87 3.39 -11.55
CA ALA A 24 -1.50 2.08 -11.59
C ALA A 24 -2.60 1.95 -10.54
N SER A 25 -3.73 1.39 -10.98
CA SER A 25 -4.81 0.97 -10.10
C SER A 25 -4.35 -0.16 -9.17
N LEU A 26 -4.96 -0.27 -8.00
CA LEU A 26 -4.70 -1.35 -7.05
C LEU A 26 -4.82 -2.74 -7.70
N ASP A 27 -5.90 -2.96 -8.44
CA ASP A 27 -6.14 -4.21 -9.18
C ASP A 27 -5.00 -4.53 -10.16
N HIS A 28 -4.55 -3.53 -10.92
CA HIS A 28 -3.45 -3.70 -11.89
C HIS A 28 -2.11 -4.00 -11.20
N ALA A 29 -1.90 -3.44 -10.02
CA ALA A 29 -0.74 -3.68 -9.18
C ALA A 29 -0.73 -5.07 -8.50
N GLY A 30 -1.84 -5.81 -8.55
CA GLY A 30 -1.99 -7.11 -7.89
C GLY A 30 -2.52 -7.03 -6.46
N PHE A 31 -3.21 -5.94 -6.09
CA PHE A 31 -3.92 -5.87 -4.82
C PHE A 31 -5.24 -6.65 -4.88
N ASP A 32 -5.14 -7.94 -4.62
CA ASP A 32 -6.27 -8.79 -4.30
C ASP A 32 -6.77 -8.58 -2.87
N SER A 33 -7.94 -9.14 -2.54
CA SER A 33 -8.50 -9.10 -1.18
C SER A 33 -7.50 -9.59 -0.11
N LEU A 34 -6.65 -10.58 -0.43
CA LEU A 34 -5.62 -11.07 0.49
C LEU A 34 -4.48 -10.06 0.66
N ALA A 35 -3.98 -9.50 -0.44
CA ALA A 35 -2.91 -8.50 -0.41
C ALA A 35 -3.31 -7.24 0.36
N VAL A 36 -4.59 -6.84 0.28
CA VAL A 36 -5.12 -5.71 1.07
C VAL A 36 -5.09 -6.01 2.57
N VAL A 37 -5.49 -7.22 2.97
CA VAL A 37 -5.43 -7.67 4.38
C VAL A 37 -3.98 -7.78 4.86
N GLU A 38 -3.10 -8.36 4.06
CA GLU A 38 -1.68 -8.47 4.42
C GLU A 38 -1.04 -7.10 4.56
N LEU A 39 -1.33 -6.16 3.65
CA LEU A 39 -0.83 -4.80 3.75
C LEU A 39 -1.34 -4.10 5.01
N SER A 40 -2.63 -4.21 5.36
CA SER A 40 -3.18 -3.55 6.55
C SER A 40 -2.53 -4.06 7.83
N ILE A 41 -2.36 -5.39 7.95
CA ILE A 41 -1.67 -6.04 9.06
C ILE A 41 -0.22 -5.57 9.12
N LEU A 42 0.47 -5.54 7.98
CA LEU A 42 1.88 -5.17 7.91
C LEU A 42 2.10 -3.71 8.28
N LEU A 43 1.28 -2.79 7.76
CA LEU A 43 1.32 -1.37 8.11
C LEU A 43 1.07 -1.15 9.61
N THR A 44 0.11 -1.86 10.18
CA THR A 44 -0.23 -1.76 11.60
C THR A 44 0.86 -2.36 12.50
N HIS A 45 1.28 -3.59 12.25
CA HIS A 45 2.24 -4.31 13.10
C HIS A 45 3.67 -3.83 12.93
N ARG A 46 4.12 -3.58 11.69
CA ARG A 46 5.52 -3.25 11.39
C ARG A 46 5.80 -1.75 11.47
N TYR A 47 4.83 -0.94 11.06
CA TYR A 47 5.00 0.52 10.99
C TYR A 47 4.18 1.28 12.02
N GLY A 48 3.28 0.63 12.76
CA GLY A 48 2.41 1.30 13.76
C GLY A 48 1.37 2.22 13.12
N ILE A 49 1.06 2.01 11.84
CA ILE A 49 0.15 2.85 11.07
C ILE A 49 -1.23 2.19 11.06
N ASP A 50 -2.21 2.87 11.63
CA ASP A 50 -3.60 2.42 11.64
C ASP A 50 -4.27 2.75 10.29
N VAL A 51 -4.29 1.76 9.41
CA VAL A 51 -4.90 1.80 8.07
C VAL A 51 -5.80 0.58 7.92
N SER A 52 -7.08 0.82 7.68
CA SER A 52 -8.08 -0.22 7.48
C SER A 52 -8.06 -0.71 6.04
N GLU A 53 -8.56 -1.93 5.80
CA GLU A 53 -8.79 -2.43 4.43
C GLU A 53 -9.67 -1.47 3.62
N SER A 54 -10.66 -0.86 4.26
CA SER A 54 -11.55 0.16 3.68
C SER A 54 -10.77 1.39 3.19
N ASP A 55 -9.80 1.86 3.99
CA ASP A 55 -8.94 3.00 3.61
C ASP A 55 -8.08 2.65 2.40
N ILE A 56 -7.52 1.43 2.39
CA ILE A 56 -6.71 0.92 1.27
C ILE A 56 -7.57 0.84 0.01
N ARG A 57 -8.75 0.21 0.08
CA ARG A 57 -9.66 0.08 -1.08
C ARG A 57 -10.25 1.41 -1.54
N SER A 58 -10.28 2.42 -0.68
CA SER A 58 -10.68 3.77 -1.07
C SER A 58 -9.63 4.46 -1.95
N ALA A 59 -8.37 4.00 -1.92
CA ALA A 59 -7.35 4.50 -2.83
C ALA A 59 -7.57 3.92 -4.22
N THR A 60 -7.76 4.78 -5.22
CA THR A 60 -7.95 4.34 -6.60
C THR A 60 -6.65 3.87 -7.24
N THR A 61 -5.53 4.46 -6.85
CA THR A 61 -4.19 4.17 -7.40
C THR A 61 -3.16 3.96 -6.29
N LEU A 62 -2.03 3.34 -6.64
CA LEU A 62 -0.90 3.20 -5.72
C LEU A 62 -0.35 4.54 -5.24
N GLY A 63 -0.41 5.59 -6.07
CA GLY A 63 0.00 6.93 -5.67
C GLY A 63 -0.89 7.52 -4.57
N GLN A 64 -2.21 7.29 -4.66
CA GLN A 64 -3.15 7.69 -3.61
C GLN A 64 -2.89 6.90 -2.31
N LEU A 65 -2.60 5.60 -2.43
CA LEU A 65 -2.31 4.76 -1.28
C LEU A 65 -1.00 5.17 -0.58
N ASP A 66 0.07 5.41 -1.35
CA ASP A 66 1.37 5.91 -0.84
C ASP A 66 1.20 7.25 -0.11
N LEU A 67 0.38 8.15 -0.66
CA LEU A 67 0.06 9.43 -0.03
C LEU A 67 -0.73 9.24 1.27
N LEU A 68 -1.74 8.37 1.29
CA LEU A 68 -2.55 8.07 2.47
C LEU A 68 -1.69 7.55 3.63
N ILE A 69 -0.79 6.61 3.33
CA ILE A 69 0.14 6.02 4.31
C ILE A 69 1.14 7.08 4.82
N THR A 70 1.68 7.90 3.92
CA THR A 70 2.64 8.96 4.29
C THR A 70 1.98 10.04 5.14
N THR A 71 0.72 10.38 4.85
CA THR A 71 -0.08 11.32 5.62
C THR A 71 -0.35 10.78 7.02
N LYS A 72 -0.77 9.52 7.14
CA LYS A 72 -1.01 8.85 8.43
C LYS A 72 0.26 8.73 9.28
N ARG A 73 1.43 8.52 8.65
CA ARG A 73 2.73 8.53 9.35
C ARG A 73 3.14 9.89 9.87
N SER A 74 2.89 10.95 9.10
CA SER A 74 3.35 12.31 9.45
C SER A 74 2.43 12.99 10.48
N GLY A 75 1.20 12.51 10.62
CA GLY A 75 0.19 13.05 11.54
C GLY A 75 0.22 12.44 12.96
N ARG A 76 1.26 11.69 13.33
CA ARG A 76 1.42 11.07 14.65
C ARG A 76 2.62 11.67 15.38
#